data_AF-R7I4D6-F1
#
_entry.id   AF-R7I4D6-F1
#
_cell.length_a   1.000
_cell.length_b   1.000
_cell.length_c   1.000
_cell.angle_alpha   90.00
_cell.angle_beta   90.00
_cell.angle_gamma   90.00
#
_symmetry.space_group_name_H-M   'P 1'
#
loop_
_entity.id
_entity.type
_entity.pdbx_description
1 polymer ?
#
loop_
_entity_poly.entity_id
_entity_poly.type
_entity_poly.pdbx_seq_one_letter_code
_entity_poly.pdbx_strand_id
1 'polypeptide(L)'
;MPAGKLEAGEDPALCAARELEEETGYASDTWTPLGTICPGIGYSNEVISLYLAENPREGSRHLDPGEFLDLAWIPFEEAVRMAETGEIDDAKTIGALFRAEKCLEKRTGIKR
;
A
#
# COMPACT_ATOMS: atom_id res chain seq x y z
N MET A 1 5.10 2.04 -2.24
CA MET A 1 4.22 1.98 -1.05
C MET A 1 4.85 1.05 -0.05
N PRO A 2 4.66 1.27 1.27
CA PRO A 2 5.17 0.35 2.28
C PRO A 2 4.53 -1.03 2.13
N ALA A 3 5.32 -2.07 2.33
CA ALA A 3 4.90 -3.45 2.21
C ALA A 3 5.99 -4.38 2.77
N GLY A 4 5.59 -5.30 3.62
CA GLY A 4 6.46 -6.38 4.04
C GLY A 4 5.72 -7.71 4.20
N LYS A 5 6.43 -8.63 4.83
CA LYS A 5 6.05 -10.04 4.86
C LYS A 5 5.12 -10.30 6.04
N LEU A 6 4.09 -11.11 5.79
CA LEU A 6 3.23 -11.60 6.86
C LEU A 6 4.00 -12.55 7.77
N GLU A 7 4.03 -12.25 9.06
CA GLU A 7 4.59 -13.16 10.06
C GLU A 7 3.64 -14.35 10.34
N ALA A 8 4.19 -15.44 10.87
CA ALA A 8 3.42 -16.67 11.06
C ALA A 8 2.24 -16.46 12.03
N GLY A 9 1.02 -16.50 11.48
CA GLY A 9 -0.22 -16.29 12.25
C GLY A 9 -0.60 -14.82 12.45
N GLU A 10 0.13 -13.88 11.82
CA GLU A 10 -0.20 -12.46 11.83
C GLU A 10 -1.46 -12.18 11.00
N ASP A 11 -2.31 -11.26 11.48
CA ASP A 11 -3.43 -10.76 10.70
C ASP A 11 -2.91 -9.79 9.62
N PRO A 12 -3.34 -9.90 8.34
CA PRO A 12 -2.81 -9.06 7.28
C PRO A 12 -3.02 -7.55 7.48
N ALA A 13 -4.05 -7.13 8.21
CA ALA A 13 -4.24 -5.71 8.54
C ALA A 13 -3.26 -5.24 9.62
N LEU A 14 -2.89 -6.10 10.56
CA LEU A 14 -1.86 -5.80 11.56
C LEU A 14 -0.48 -5.70 10.91
N CYS A 15 -0.17 -6.61 9.98
CA CYS A 15 1.03 -6.54 9.15
C CYS A 15 1.09 -5.20 8.38
N ALA A 16 0.02 -4.84 7.66
CA ALA A 16 -0.02 -3.57 6.92
C ALA A 16 0.17 -2.33 7.83
N ALA A 17 -0.38 -2.35 9.05
CA ALA A 17 -0.21 -1.26 10.01
C ALA A 17 1.23 -1.18 10.55
N ARG A 18 1.84 -2.33 10.86
CA ARG A 18 3.23 -2.44 11.31
C ARG A 18 4.20 -1.94 10.25
N GLU A 19 4.09 -2.43 9.03
CA GLU A 19 4.97 -2.06 7.90
C GLU A 19 4.85 -0.58 7.53
N LEU A 20 3.65 0.01 7.63
CA LEU A 20 3.48 1.46 7.45
C LEU A 20 4.30 2.25 8.48
N GLU A 21 4.27 1.84 9.75
CA GLU A 21 5.01 2.52 10.82
C GLU A 21 6.52 2.29 10.72
N GLU A 22 6.96 1.06 10.48
CA GLU A 22 8.36 0.68 10.35
C GLU A 22 9.03 1.42 9.18
N GLU A 23 8.44 1.31 7.98
CA GLU A 23 9.04 1.85 6.76
C GLU A 23 8.91 3.37 6.64
N THR A 24 7.82 3.96 7.14
CA THR A 24 7.49 5.38 6.91
C THR A 24 7.44 6.25 8.15
N GLY A 25 7.31 5.65 9.33
CA GLY A 25 7.08 6.37 10.57
C GLY A 25 5.67 6.96 10.67
N TYR A 26 4.68 6.46 9.91
CA TYR A 26 3.29 6.89 10.01
C TYR A 26 2.40 5.77 10.54
N ALA A 27 1.32 6.13 11.21
CA ALA A 27 0.28 5.22 11.64
C ALA A 27 -1.10 5.72 11.19
N SER A 28 -2.09 4.84 11.10
CA SER A 28 -3.48 5.20 10.78
C SER A 28 -4.45 4.40 11.64
N ASP A 29 -5.61 4.99 11.93
CA ASP A 29 -6.73 4.30 12.59
C ASP A 29 -7.86 3.97 11.61
N THR A 30 -7.75 4.42 10.36
CA THR A 30 -8.77 4.24 9.32
C THR A 30 -8.19 3.42 8.18
N TRP A 31 -8.52 2.12 8.19
CA TRP A 31 -8.03 1.16 7.22
C TRP A 31 -9.18 0.58 6.40
N THR A 32 -8.99 0.55 5.09
CA THR A 32 -9.95 -0.02 4.16
C THR A 32 -9.32 -1.15 3.36
N PRO A 33 -9.85 -2.39 3.41
CA PRO A 33 -9.33 -3.46 2.58
C PRO A 33 -9.64 -3.19 1.11
N LEU A 34 -8.61 -3.31 0.27
CA LEU A 34 -8.71 -3.21 -1.19
C LEU A 34 -8.70 -4.60 -1.85
N GLY A 35 -8.71 -5.67 -1.06
CA GLY A 35 -8.65 -7.06 -1.51
C GLY A 35 -7.21 -7.53 -1.76
N THR A 36 -7.06 -8.64 -2.47
CA THR A 36 -5.75 -9.29 -2.67
C THR A 36 -5.31 -9.31 -4.13
N ILE A 37 -4.02 -9.51 -4.36
CA ILE A 37 -3.40 -9.78 -5.66
C ILE A 37 -2.39 -10.93 -5.55
N CYS A 38 -2.14 -11.61 -6.67
CA CYS A 38 -1.09 -12.62 -6.78
C CYS A 38 -0.08 -12.14 -7.82
N PRO A 39 1.10 -11.61 -7.43
CA PRO A 39 2.01 -10.92 -8.35
C PRO A 39 2.66 -11.85 -9.38
N GLY A 40 2.73 -13.16 -9.12
CA GLY A 40 3.45 -14.11 -9.97
C GLY A 40 2.89 -15.53 -9.96
N ILE A 41 1.64 -15.73 -10.41
CA ILE A 41 0.96 -17.05 -10.38
C ILE A 41 1.70 -18.19 -11.12
N GLY A 42 2.63 -17.86 -12.01
CA GLY A 42 3.40 -18.84 -12.77
C GLY A 42 4.56 -19.48 -12.00
N TYR A 43 5.00 -18.86 -10.90
CA TYR A 43 6.19 -19.31 -10.16
C TYR A 43 6.12 -19.06 -8.64
N SER A 44 5.10 -18.37 -8.15
CA SER A 44 4.90 -18.02 -6.76
C SER A 44 3.46 -18.28 -6.33
N ASN A 45 3.30 -18.77 -5.11
CA ASN A 45 2.01 -18.86 -4.42
C ASN A 45 1.76 -17.64 -3.52
N GLU A 46 2.57 -16.59 -3.65
CA GLU A 46 2.44 -15.34 -2.91
C GLU A 46 1.08 -14.68 -3.15
N VAL A 47 0.51 -14.19 -2.06
CA VAL A 47 -0.70 -13.38 -2.03
C VAL A 47 -0.40 -12.12 -1.26
N ILE A 48 -0.63 -10.97 -1.88
CA ILE A 48 -0.45 -9.65 -1.25
C ILE A 48 -1.83 -9.09 -0.91
N SER A 49 -2.04 -8.77 0.35
CA SER A 49 -3.23 -8.08 0.84
C SER A 49 -3.02 -6.56 0.74
N LEU A 50 -3.95 -5.88 0.07
CA LEU A 50 -3.86 -4.44 -0.19
C LEU A 50 -4.80 -3.67 0.73
N TYR A 51 -4.34 -2.55 1.25
CA TYR A 51 -5.10 -1.68 2.13
C TYR A 51 -4.93 -0.21 1.77
N LEU A 52 -5.97 0.58 2.02
CA LEU A 52 -5.94 2.05 2.03
C LEU A 52 -5.94 2.53 3.48
N ALA A 53 -4.86 3.21 3.87
CA ALA A 53 -4.76 3.93 5.14
C ALA A 53 -5.13 5.40 4.93
N GLU A 54 -6.01 5.93 5.78
CA GLU A 54 -6.49 7.31 5.71
C GLU A 54 -6.15 8.08 6.99
N ASN A 55 -6.02 9.40 6.88
CA ASN A 55 -5.67 10.28 7.99
C ASN A 55 -4.40 9.81 8.75
N PRO A 56 -3.27 9.60 8.03
CA PRO A 56 -2.06 9.12 8.68
C PRO A 56 -1.55 10.17 9.67
N ARG A 57 -1.10 9.71 10.83
CA ARG A 57 -0.43 10.51 11.86
C ARG A 57 1.04 10.11 11.93
N GLU A 58 1.87 11.08 12.25
CA GLU A 58 3.30 10.84 12.47
C GLU A 58 3.51 9.98 13.73
N GLY A 59 4.39 9.02 13.61
CA GLY A 59 4.83 8.07 14.63
C GLY A 59 6.35 8.01 14.66
N SER A 60 6.92 6.83 14.90
CA SER A 60 8.37 6.63 14.92
C SER A 60 8.78 5.63 13.85
N ARG A 61 9.71 6.04 12.97
CA ARG A 61 10.22 5.19 11.89
C ARG A 61 11.26 4.21 12.42
N HIS A 62 11.11 2.94 12.08
CA HIS A 62 11.99 1.85 12.50
C HIS A 62 12.24 0.89 11.33
N LEU A 63 13.31 1.15 10.58
CA LEU A 63 13.72 0.28 9.47
C LEU A 63 14.43 -0.97 9.98
N ASP A 64 14.16 -2.09 9.31
CA ASP A 64 14.84 -3.36 9.61
C ASP A 64 16.29 -3.38 9.07
N PRO A 65 17.17 -4.21 9.66
CA PRO A 65 18.53 -4.34 9.18
C PRO A 65 18.59 -4.76 7.70
N GLY A 66 19.12 -3.87 6.85
CA GLY A 66 19.24 -4.10 5.41
C GLY A 66 18.20 -3.37 4.56
N GLU A 67 17.26 -2.66 5.18
CA GLU A 67 16.34 -1.78 4.49
C GLU A 67 16.95 -0.39 4.28
N PHE A 68 16.97 0.04 3.02
CA PHE A 68 17.45 1.35 2.60
C PHE A 68 16.34 2.03 1.80
N LEU A 69 15.48 2.76 2.51
CA LEU A 69 14.26 3.37 1.94
C LEU A 69 14.26 4.88 2.14
N ASP A 70 13.90 5.62 1.09
CA ASP A 70 13.61 7.05 1.14
C ASP A 70 12.12 7.31 1.11
N LEU A 71 11.67 8.35 1.81
CA LEU A 71 10.27 8.76 1.83
C LEU A 71 10.01 9.85 0.80
N ALA A 72 8.97 9.64 0.00
CA ALA A 72 8.48 10.59 -0.98
C ALA A 72 6.97 10.74 -0.84
N TRP A 73 6.51 12.00 -0.83
CA TRP A 73 5.10 12.34 -0.88
C TRP A 73 4.73 12.69 -2.31
N ILE A 74 3.83 11.90 -2.89
CA ILE A 74 3.33 12.09 -4.24
C ILE A 74 1.83 12.37 -4.15
N PRO A 75 1.30 13.45 -4.77
CA PRO A 75 -0.13 13.67 -4.86
C PRO A 75 -0.83 12.44 -5.44
N PHE A 76 -1.96 12.03 -4.86
CA PHE A 76 -2.62 10.77 -5.23
C PHE A 76 -2.94 10.68 -6.73
N GLU A 77 -3.48 11.75 -7.31
CA GLU A 77 -3.79 11.83 -8.75
C GLU A 77 -2.53 11.70 -9.62
N GLU A 78 -1.41 12.24 -9.16
CA GLU A 78 -0.11 12.10 -9.84
C GLU A 78 0.42 10.67 -9.73
N ALA A 79 0.33 10.03 -8.56
CA ALA A 79 0.74 8.64 -8.40
C ALA A 79 -0.09 7.69 -9.30
N VAL A 80 -1.40 7.94 -9.43
CA VAL A 80 -2.26 7.21 -10.38
C VAL A 80 -1.77 7.43 -11.82
N ARG A 81 -1.53 8.67 -12.24
CA ARG A 81 -0.97 8.98 -13.57
C ARG A 81 0.38 8.28 -13.82
N MET A 82 1.26 8.24 -12.82
CA MET A 82 2.55 7.54 -12.91
C MET A 82 2.37 6.04 -13.11
N ALA A 83 1.35 5.42 -12.49
CA ALA A 83 0.98 4.03 -12.72
C ALA A 83 0.39 3.80 -14.13
N GLU A 84 -0.40 4.74 -14.65
CA GLU A 84 -0.95 4.67 -16.02
C GLU A 84 0.12 4.79 -17.10
N THR A 85 1.11 5.65 -16.87
CA THR A 85 2.17 5.97 -17.83
C THR A 85 3.37 5.02 -17.75
N GLY A 86 3.45 4.20 -16.70
CA GLY A 86 4.53 3.25 -16.47
C GLY A 86 5.77 3.85 -15.81
N GLU A 87 5.69 5.07 -15.28
CA GLU A 87 6.72 5.64 -14.40
C GLU A 87 6.79 4.87 -13.07
N ILE A 88 5.66 4.34 -12.61
CA ILE A 88 5.59 3.28 -11.59
C ILE A 88 5.32 1.97 -12.31
N ASP A 89 6.23 1.01 -12.18
CA ASP A 89 6.17 -0.30 -12.82
C ASP A 89 5.98 -1.47 -11.84
N ASP A 90 6.03 -1.22 -10.53
CA ASP A 90 5.78 -2.21 -9.49
C ASP A 90 4.30 -2.64 -9.46
N ALA A 91 4.04 -3.91 -9.80
CA ALA A 91 2.70 -4.45 -9.99
C ALA A 91 1.78 -4.30 -8.77
N LYS A 92 2.30 -4.47 -7.55
CA LYS A 92 1.49 -4.26 -6.33
C LYS A 92 1.14 -2.80 -6.13
N THR A 93 2.08 -1.89 -6.42
CA THR A 93 1.85 -0.45 -6.31
C THR A 93 0.77 0.00 -7.29
N ILE A 94 0.88 -0.41 -8.56
CA ILE A 94 -0.14 -0.14 -9.60
C ILE A 94 -1.50 -0.69 -9.18
N GLY A 95 -1.55 -1.95 -8.75
CA GLY A 95 -2.78 -2.61 -8.34
C GLY A 95 -3.47 -1.92 -7.17
N ALA A 96 -2.72 -1.49 -6.16
CA ALA A 96 -3.30 -0.76 -5.03
C ALA A 96 -3.75 0.66 -5.39
N LEU A 97 -3.01 1.39 -6.23
CA LEU A 97 -3.41 2.73 -6.67
C LEU A 97 -4.76 2.72 -7.40
N PHE A 98 -4.93 1.84 -8.40
CA PHE A 98 -6.21 1.76 -9.13
C PHE A 98 -7.36 1.24 -8.27
N ARG A 99 -7.11 0.30 -7.35
CA ARG A 99 -8.17 -0.16 -6.43
C ARG A 99 -8.55 0.92 -5.41
N ALA A 100 -7.57 1.69 -4.92
CA ALA A 100 -7.81 2.83 -4.03
C ALA A 100 -8.63 3.91 -4.76
N GLU A 101 -8.29 4.25 -6.00
CA GLU A 101 -9.04 5.21 -6.81
C GLU A 101 -10.51 4.79 -6.94
N LYS A 102 -10.75 3.54 -7.35
CA LYS A 102 -12.12 3.01 -7.47
C LYS A 102 -12.85 2.91 -6.13
N CYS A 103 -12.14 2.72 -5.03
CA CYS A 103 -12.72 2.77 -3.69
C CYS A 103 -13.20 4.20 -3.35
N LEU A 104 -12.36 5.20 -3.62
CA LEU A 104 -12.64 6.61 -3.34
C LEU A 104 -13.75 7.18 -4.24
N GLU A 105 -13.80 6.81 -5.52
CA GLU A 105 -14.90 7.17 -6.43
C GLU A 105 -16.25 6.67 -5.91
N LYS A 106 -16.31 5.42 -5.44
CA LYS A 106 -17.55 4.82 -4.90
C LYS A 106 -18.05 5.55 -3.64
N ARG A 107 -17.12 6.07 -2.82
CA ARG A 107 -17.47 6.81 -1.59
C ARG A 107 -17.97 8.22 -1.87
N THR A 108 -17.40 8.89 -2.87
CA THR A 108 -17.74 10.27 -3.22
C THR A 108 -18.96 10.38 -4.14
N GLY A 109 -19.38 9.27 -4.77
CA GLY A 109 -20.49 9.26 -5.73
C GLY A 109 -20.17 9.96 -7.05
N ILE A 110 -18.92 10.37 -7.25
CA ILE A 110 -18.43 11.07 -8.44
C ILE A 110 -17.48 10.11 -9.17
N LYS A 111 -17.83 9.74 -10.41
CA LYS A 111 -16.85 9.14 -11.33
C LYS A 111 -15.96 10.28 -11.83
N ARG A 112 -14.66 10.18 -11.58
CA ARG A 112 -13.66 11.07 -12.18
C ARG A 112 -13.33 10.62 -13.59
#